data_AF-K7A9D6-F1
#
_entry.id   AF-K7A9D6-F1
#
_cell.length_a   1.000
_cell.length_b   1.000
_cell.length_c   1.000
_cell.angle_alpha   90.00
_cell.angle_beta   90.00
_cell.angle_gamma   90.00
#
_symmetry.space_group_name_H-M   'P 1'
#
loop_
_entity.id
_entity.type
_entity.pdbx_description
1 polymer ?
#
loop_
_entity_poly.entity_id
_entity_poly.type
_entity_poly.pdbx_seq_one_letter_code
_entity_poly.pdbx_strand_id
1 'polypeptide(L)'
;MRPSSSVAEQNEYQSQITETALAHHLVSQHTSLVAVDVTPTGPADVQSNTQKVADPVPKGTSNQLVQSSGSLPQTATSAPIKIITGLILIGLAICMYLLTRRKVVFQNYYP
;
A
#
# COMPACT_ATOMS: atom_id res chain seq x y z
N MET A 1 23.15 44.86 -40.76
CA MET A 1 23.58 43.75 -39.87
C MET A 1 24.49 44.28 -38.77
N ARG A 2 24.03 44.40 -37.51
CA ARG A 2 24.89 44.50 -36.32
C ARG A 2 24.36 43.55 -35.24
N PRO A 3 24.71 42.25 -35.26
CA PRO A 3 24.31 41.33 -34.19
C PRO A 3 25.49 40.82 -33.34
N SER A 4 26.75 41.22 -33.60
CA SER A 4 27.91 40.60 -32.93
C SER A 4 28.31 41.20 -31.58
N SER A 5 28.13 42.51 -31.37
CA SER A 5 28.56 43.16 -30.12
C SER A 5 27.61 42.89 -28.95
N SER A 6 26.29 42.83 -29.19
CA SER A 6 25.31 42.58 -28.13
C SER A 6 25.40 41.15 -27.59
N VAL A 7 25.71 40.16 -28.44
CA VAL A 7 25.87 38.77 -27.99
C VAL A 7 27.09 38.62 -27.09
N ALA A 8 28.17 39.34 -27.37
CA ALA A 8 29.36 39.34 -26.52
C ALA A 8 29.06 39.90 -25.12
N GLU A 9 28.35 41.02 -25.03
CA GLU A 9 27.92 41.61 -23.74
C GLU A 9 27.00 40.67 -22.96
N GLN A 10 26.05 40.00 -23.63
CA GLN A 10 25.15 39.04 -22.98
C GLN A 10 25.90 37.85 -22.38
N ASN A 11 26.93 37.34 -23.08
CA ASN A 11 27.76 36.26 -22.55
C ASN A 11 28.53 36.70 -21.30
N GLU A 12 29.00 37.95 -21.26
CA GLU A 12 29.67 38.51 -20.09
C GLU A 12 28.74 38.53 -18.86
N TYR A 13 27.51 39.01 -19.04
CA TYR A 13 26.50 39.00 -17.96
C TYR A 13 26.10 37.59 -17.53
N GLN A 14 25.93 36.65 -18.46
CA GLN A 14 25.62 35.26 -18.13
C GLN A 14 26.74 34.62 -17.30
N SER A 15 28.00 34.91 -17.61
CA SER A 15 29.15 34.44 -16.84
C SER A 15 29.11 34.99 -15.41
N GLN A 16 28.91 36.29 -15.25
CA GLN A 16 28.83 36.94 -13.93
C GLN A 16 27.67 36.39 -13.09
N ILE A 17 26.50 36.17 -13.70
CA ILE A 17 25.33 35.57 -13.03
C ILE A 17 25.63 34.14 -12.58
N THR A 18 26.26 33.34 -13.45
CA THR A 18 26.61 31.95 -13.16
C THR A 18 27.63 31.86 -12.04
N GLU A 19 28.68 32.68 -12.08
CA GLU A 19 29.71 32.75 -11.04
C GLU A 19 29.13 33.12 -9.68
N THR A 20 28.29 34.16 -9.63
CA THR A 20 27.62 34.59 -8.40
C THR A 20 26.71 33.49 -7.86
N ALA A 21 25.95 32.82 -8.74
CA ALA A 21 25.06 31.74 -8.35
C ALA A 21 25.83 30.53 -7.80
N LEU A 22 26.95 30.15 -8.41
CA LEU A 22 27.80 29.07 -7.92
C LEU A 22 28.47 29.42 -6.59
N ALA A 23 28.98 30.65 -6.44
CA ALA A 23 29.65 31.13 -5.23
C ALA A 23 28.73 31.11 -4.00
N HIS A 24 27.44 31.38 -4.20
CA HIS A 24 26.44 31.44 -3.13
C HIS A 24 25.50 30.22 -3.09
N HIS A 25 25.78 29.17 -3.88
CA HIS A 25 24.94 27.96 -3.98
C HIS A 25 23.47 28.26 -4.31
N LEU A 26 23.23 29.23 -5.19
CA LEU A 26 21.89 29.64 -5.63
C LEU A 26 21.49 28.88 -6.90
N VAL A 27 20.18 28.61 -7.00
CA VAL A 27 19.56 28.12 -8.24
C VAL A 27 19.12 29.32 -9.07
N SER A 28 19.64 29.42 -10.29
CA SER A 28 19.37 30.49 -11.25
C SER A 28 18.99 29.91 -12.60
N GLN A 29 18.60 30.74 -13.57
CA GLN A 29 18.33 30.30 -14.95
C GLN A 29 19.54 29.64 -15.64
N HIS A 30 20.75 29.84 -15.12
CA HIS A 30 22.02 29.31 -15.64
C HIS A 30 22.64 28.22 -14.74
N THR A 31 22.00 27.82 -13.64
CA THR A 31 22.49 26.75 -12.74
C THR A 31 21.38 25.75 -12.44
N SER A 32 21.72 24.47 -12.30
CA SER A 32 20.76 23.40 -12.00
C SER A 32 21.28 22.50 -10.88
N LEU A 33 20.40 22.06 -9.99
CA LEU A 33 20.72 21.09 -8.95
C LEU A 33 20.59 19.68 -9.50
N VAL A 34 21.66 18.89 -9.40
CA VAL A 34 21.69 17.49 -9.78
C VAL A 34 22.09 16.65 -8.58
N ALA A 35 21.17 15.81 -8.11
CA ALA A 35 21.48 14.82 -7.09
C ALA A 35 22.01 13.55 -7.79
N VAL A 36 23.29 13.23 -7.57
CA VAL A 36 23.88 11.97 -8.01
C VAL A 36 23.77 10.99 -6.85
N ASP A 37 22.89 10.00 -6.99
CA ASP A 37 22.86 8.88 -6.06
C ASP A 37 24.05 7.97 -6.34
N VAL A 38 24.94 7.84 -5.37
CA VAL A 38 26.04 6.89 -5.40
C VAL A 38 25.55 5.67 -4.67
N THR A 39 25.02 4.67 -5.39
CA THR A 39 24.79 3.36 -4.79
C THR A 39 26.16 2.71 -4.54
N PRO A 40 26.60 2.52 -3.29
CA PRO A 40 27.87 1.87 -3.02
C PRO A 40 27.78 0.42 -3.52
N THR A 41 28.42 0.14 -4.64
CA THR A 41 28.71 -1.22 -5.07
C THR A 41 29.92 -1.66 -4.27
N GLY A 42 29.84 -2.82 -3.62
CA GLY A 42 30.94 -3.35 -2.81
C GLY A 42 32.25 -3.45 -3.62
N PRO A 43 33.41 -3.41 -2.96
CA PRO A 43 34.70 -3.49 -3.64
C PRO A 43 34.77 -4.72 -4.57
N ALA A 44 35.17 -4.49 -5.83
CA ALA A 44 35.18 -5.51 -6.88
C ALA A 44 36.11 -6.71 -6.60
N ASP A 45 37.07 -6.56 -5.68
CA ASP A 45 38.06 -7.58 -5.31
C ASP A 45 37.61 -8.46 -4.13
N VAL A 46 36.44 -8.20 -3.54
CA VAL A 46 35.90 -9.01 -2.45
C VAL A 46 34.85 -9.95 -3.00
N GLN A 47 35.17 -11.26 -3.00
CA GLN A 47 34.18 -12.31 -3.23
C GLN A 47 33.01 -12.13 -2.26
N SER A 48 31.84 -11.79 -2.80
CA SER A 48 30.61 -11.62 -2.04
C SER A 48 30.20 -12.97 -1.44
N ASN A 49 30.47 -13.17 -0.15
CA ASN A 49 30.01 -14.34 0.56
C ASN A 49 28.52 -14.16 0.89
N THR A 50 27.67 -14.80 0.09
CA THR A 50 26.23 -14.82 0.32
C THR A 50 25.95 -15.70 1.53
N GLN A 51 26.01 -15.12 2.73
CA GLN A 51 25.60 -15.78 3.94
C GLN A 51 24.12 -15.52 4.18
N LYS A 52 23.35 -16.60 4.36
CA LYS A 52 21.96 -16.50 4.77
C LYS A 52 21.91 -15.99 6.22
N VAL A 53 21.57 -14.72 6.41
CA VAL A 53 21.36 -14.13 7.74
C VAL A 53 20.00 -14.62 8.26
N ALA A 54 19.94 -14.93 9.56
CA ALA A 54 18.69 -15.32 10.19
C ALA A 54 17.75 -14.09 10.26
N ASP A 55 16.53 -14.23 9.74
CA ASP A 55 15.53 -13.15 9.75
C ASP A 55 15.12 -12.83 11.20
N PRO A 56 15.41 -11.61 11.71
CA PRO A 56 15.03 -11.27 13.07
C PRO A 56 13.52 -11.06 13.14
N VAL A 57 12.83 -11.97 13.83
CA VAL A 57 11.41 -11.80 14.15
C VAL A 57 11.23 -10.68 15.19
N PRO A 58 10.23 -9.79 15.04
CA PRO A 58 10.01 -8.69 15.98
C PRO A 58 9.67 -9.23 17.37
N LYS A 59 10.25 -8.62 18.40
CA LYS A 59 10.02 -8.98 19.81
C LYS A 59 8.52 -8.97 20.11
N GLY A 60 7.96 -10.12 20.49
CA GLY A 60 6.53 -10.28 20.76
C GLY A 60 5.79 -11.19 19.77
N THR A 61 6.41 -11.60 18.66
CA THR A 61 5.89 -12.68 17.83
C THR A 61 6.28 -14.04 18.42
N SER A 62 5.29 -14.82 18.86
CA SER A 62 5.52 -16.22 19.23
C SER A 62 5.80 -17.03 17.96
N ASN A 63 6.81 -17.91 17.99
CA ASN A 63 7.25 -18.72 16.84
C ASN A 63 6.11 -19.52 16.16
N GLN A 64 4.98 -19.71 16.85
CA GLN A 64 3.78 -20.36 16.33
C GLN A 64 3.03 -19.52 15.27
N LEU A 65 3.09 -18.18 15.36
CA LEU A 65 2.45 -17.26 14.41
C LEU A 65 3.21 -17.13 13.08
N VAL A 66 4.51 -17.49 13.09
CA VAL A 66 5.40 -17.39 11.92
C VAL A 66 5.39 -18.68 11.09
N GLN A 67 5.26 -19.85 11.73
CA GLN A 67 5.18 -21.14 11.03
C GLN A 67 3.79 -21.44 10.46
N SER A 68 2.76 -20.87 11.08
CA SER A 68 1.38 -21.00 10.62
C SER A 68 1.07 -19.72 9.86
N SER A 69 1.06 -19.75 8.53
CA SER A 69 0.72 -18.61 7.68
C SER A 69 -0.44 -17.78 8.27
N GLY A 70 -0.09 -16.64 8.87
CA GLY A 70 -0.99 -15.55 9.21
C GLY A 70 -2.18 -15.88 10.11
N SER A 71 -1.96 -16.30 11.37
CA SER A 71 -3.01 -16.09 12.39
C SER A 71 -2.93 -14.66 12.92
N LEU A 72 -3.32 -13.71 12.07
CA LEU A 72 -3.66 -12.36 12.54
C LEU A 72 -4.79 -12.44 13.56
N PRO A 73 -4.95 -11.45 14.46
CA PRO A 73 -6.12 -11.38 15.32
C PRO A 73 -7.38 -11.50 14.45
N GLN A 74 -8.09 -12.62 14.60
CA GLN A 74 -9.29 -12.95 13.85
C GLN A 74 -10.46 -12.12 14.40
N THR A 75 -10.46 -10.82 14.11
CA THR A 75 -11.41 -9.85 14.69
C THR A 75 -12.56 -9.48 13.76
N ALA A 76 -12.89 -10.28 12.73
CA ALA A 76 -13.89 -9.85 11.75
C ALA A 76 -14.69 -10.98 11.09
N THR A 77 -15.01 -12.05 11.80
CA THR A 77 -15.95 -13.05 11.25
C THR A 77 -17.03 -13.42 12.25
N SER A 78 -17.96 -12.48 12.47
CA SER A 78 -19.33 -12.82 12.88
C SER A 78 -20.15 -13.36 11.68
N ALA A 79 -19.51 -14.07 10.73
CA ALA A 79 -20.22 -14.76 9.66
C ALA A 79 -20.96 -16.02 10.15
N PRO A 80 -20.38 -16.90 10.99
CA PRO A 80 -21.10 -18.11 11.42
C PRO A 80 -22.35 -17.76 12.22
N ILE A 81 -22.31 -16.73 13.09
CA ILE A 81 -23.48 -16.33 13.87
C ILE A 81 -24.62 -15.78 13.00
N LYS A 82 -24.30 -14.99 11.95
CA LYS A 82 -25.32 -14.46 11.02
C LYS A 82 -25.98 -15.56 10.19
N ILE A 83 -25.21 -16.57 9.77
CA ILE A 83 -25.74 -17.74 9.05
C ILE A 83 -26.68 -18.54 9.94
N ILE A 84 -26.30 -18.78 11.20
CA ILE A 84 -27.15 -19.50 12.16
C ILE A 84 -28.46 -18.75 12.42
N THR A 85 -28.40 -17.43 12.66
CA THR A 85 -29.59 -16.60 12.87
C THR A 85 -30.52 -16.63 11.65
N GLY A 86 -29.97 -16.55 10.43
CA GLY A 86 -30.74 -16.66 9.19
C GLY A 86 -31.42 -18.02 9.01
N LEU A 87 -30.71 -19.12 9.31
CA LEU A 87 -31.24 -20.48 9.22
C LEU A 87 -32.45 -20.67 10.16
N ILE A 88 -32.36 -20.14 11.39
CA ILE A 88 -33.44 -20.20 12.39
C ILE A 88 -34.68 -19.45 11.90
N LEU A 89 -34.53 -18.24 11.35
CA LEU A 89 -35.64 -17.45 10.82
C LEU A 89 -36.36 -18.16 9.67
N ILE A 90 -35.61 -18.75 8.74
CA ILE A 90 -36.18 -19.50 7.61
C ILE A 90 -36.95 -20.73 8.11
N GLY A 91 -36.39 -21.49 9.06
CA GLY A 91 -37.06 -22.65 9.65
C GLY A 91 -38.39 -22.29 10.33
N LEU A 92 -38.41 -21.18 11.08
CA LEU A 92 -39.62 -20.71 11.77
C LEU A 92 -40.69 -20.24 10.77
N ALA A 93 -40.30 -19.54 9.70
CA ALA A 93 -41.22 -19.11 8.64
C ALA A 93 -41.86 -20.32 7.92
N ILE A 94 -41.07 -21.34 7.58
CA ILE A 94 -41.59 -22.57 6.95
C ILE A 94 -42.56 -23.28 7.89
N CYS A 95 -42.22 -23.41 9.17
CA CYS A 95 -43.09 -24.02 10.17
C CYS A 95 -44.45 -23.29 10.24
N MET A 96 -44.42 -21.96 10.36
CA MET A 96 -45.64 -21.14 10.40
C MET A 96 -46.45 -21.26 9.10
N TYR A 97 -45.78 -21.29 7.95
CA TYR A 97 -46.43 -21.45 6.65
C TYR A 97 -47.17 -22.78 6.52
N LEU A 98 -46.54 -23.88 6.94
CA LEU A 98 -47.15 -25.22 6.91
C LEU A 98 -48.32 -25.31 7.89
N LEU A 99 -48.21 -24.73 9.08
CA LEU A 99 -49.29 -24.69 10.07
C LEU A 99 -50.48 -23.86 9.58
N THR A 100 -50.24 -22.71 8.94
CA THR A 100 -51.31 -21.87 8.36
C THR A 100 -51.98 -22.55 7.17
N ARG A 101 -51.21 -23.18 6.27
CA ARG A 101 -51.79 -23.99 5.18
C ARG A 101 -52.68 -25.12 5.71
N ARG A 102 -52.26 -25.78 6.79
CA ARG A 102 -53.06 -26.84 7.43
C ARG A 102 -54.36 -26.30 8.03
N LYS A 103 -54.34 -25.11 8.66
CA LYS A 103 -55.55 -24.48 9.21
C LYS A 103 -56.54 -24.07 8.12
N VAL A 104 -56.08 -23.49 7.01
CA VAL A 104 -56.94 -23.09 5.88
C VAL A 104 -57.65 -24.30 5.24
N VAL A 105 -56.97 -25.43 5.11
CA VAL A 105 -57.57 -26.68 4.60
C VAL A 105 -58.62 -27.24 5.56
N PHE A 106 -58.38 -27.21 6.87
CA PHE A 106 -59.35 -27.67 7.88
C PHE A 106 -60.59 -26.76 7.95
N GLN A 107 -60.44 -25.45 7.76
CA GLN A 107 -61.55 -24.50 7.85
C GLN A 107 -62.47 -24.53 6.61
N ASN A 108 -61.97 -24.96 5.46
CA ASN A 108 -62.77 -25.22 4.26
C ASN A 108 -63.56 -26.55 4.31
N TYR A 109 -63.43 -27.35 5.37
CA TYR A 109 -64.09 -28.66 5.53
C TYR A 109 -65.28 -28.65 6.52
N TYR A 110 -65.72 -27.48 6.98
CA TYR A 110 -66.94 -27.33 7.78
C TYR A 110 -67.80 -26.20 7.18
N PRO A 111 -68.94 -26.51 6.53
CA PRO A 111 -70.01 -25.52 6.30
C PRO A 111 -70.72 -25.14 7.61
#